data_AF-A0A6J4M3R1-F1
#
_entry.id   AF-A0A6J4M3R1-F1
#
_cell.length_a   1.000
_cell.length_b   1.000
_cell.length_c   1.000
_cell.angle_alpha   90.00
_cell.angle_beta   90.00
_cell.angle_gamma   90.00
#
_symmetry.space_group_name_H-M   'P 1'
#
loop_
_entity.id
_entity.type
_entity.pdbx_description
1 polymer ?
#
loop_
_entity_poly.entity_id
_entity_poly.type
_entity_poly.pdbx_seq_one_letter_code
_entity_poly.pdbx_strand_id
1 'polypeptide(L)'
;MLLLRVKVMELPADPSRCAPLYPRLLQLNATDLVHGSYGIAEDAVLLTEALELAHLDYEEFLAAYEGMTLALASHLREFVTYREAR
;
A
#
# COMPACT_ATOMS: atom_id res chain seq x y z
N MET A 1 -12.55 -8.77 -12.16
CA MET A 1 -11.33 -8.18 -11.57
C MET A 1 -11.09 -8.85 -10.23
N LEU A 2 -9.85 -9.23 -9.97
CA LEU A 2 -9.38 -9.70 -8.66
C LEU A 2 -8.71 -8.51 -7.96
N LEU A 3 -8.97 -8.35 -6.66
CA LEU A 3 -8.31 -7.34 -5.83
C LEU A 3 -7.43 -8.04 -4.79
N LEU A 4 -6.14 -7.78 -4.85
CA LEU A 4 -5.21 -8.09 -3.77
C LEU A 4 -5.15 -6.89 -2.85
N ARG A 5 -5.38 -7.10 -1.55
CA ARG A 5 -5.44 -6.00 -0.59
C ARG A 5 -4.75 -6.40 0.71
N VAL A 6 -3.90 -5.49 1.19
CA VAL A 6 -3.23 -5.62 2.49
C VAL A 6 -3.46 -4.36 3.29
N LYS A 7 -3.89 -4.52 4.55
CA LYS A 7 -3.90 -3.43 5.54
C LYS A 7 -2.48 -3.19 6.03
N VAL A 8 -1.97 -1.98 5.81
CA VAL A 8 -0.59 -1.60 6.15
C VAL A 8 -0.50 -1.05 7.56
N MET A 9 -1.36 -0.09 7.89
CA MET A 9 -1.47 0.50 9.22
C MET A 9 -2.84 1.16 9.40
N GLU A 10 -3.23 1.39 10.66
CA GLU A 10 -4.27 2.39 10.98
C GLU A 10 -3.74 3.78 10.67
N LEU A 11 -4.63 4.70 10.31
CA LEU A 11 -4.31 6.11 10.29
C LEU A 11 -3.98 6.61 11.71
N PRO A 12 -3.02 7.54 11.86
CA PRO A 12 -2.81 8.23 13.13
C PRO A 12 -4.10 8.96 13.57
N ALA A 13 -4.37 8.97 14.87
CA ALA A 13 -5.50 9.74 15.40
C ALA A 13 -5.18 11.24 15.39
N ASP A 14 -3.91 11.61 15.61
CA ASP A 14 -3.43 13.00 15.46
C ASP A 14 -3.34 13.42 13.98
N PRO A 15 -4.16 14.39 13.51
CA PRO A 15 -4.13 14.88 12.14
C PRO A 15 -2.78 15.51 11.74
N SER A 16 -1.99 16.00 12.69
CA SER A 16 -0.67 16.57 12.42
C SER A 16 0.30 15.54 11.86
N ARG A 17 0.11 14.26 12.20
CA ARG A 17 0.92 13.12 11.73
C ARG A 17 0.42 12.55 10.40
N CYS A 18 -0.84 12.81 10.07
CA CYS A 18 -1.43 12.51 8.77
C CYS A 18 -0.91 13.45 7.66
N ALA A 19 -0.70 14.73 7.97
CA ALA A 19 -0.25 15.75 7.01
C ALA A 19 1.03 15.36 6.24
N PRO A 20 2.10 14.83 6.87
CA PRO A 20 3.28 14.34 6.13
C PRO A 20 3.09 12.95 5.49
N LEU A 21 2.14 12.13 5.98
CA LEU A 21 1.87 10.79 5.46
C LEU A 21 1.22 10.86 4.07
N TYR A 22 0.21 11.70 3.88
CA TYR A 22 -0.54 11.78 2.62
C TYR A 22 0.30 12.08 1.37
N PRO A 23 1.15 13.14 1.33
CA PRO A 23 2.00 13.39 0.18
C PRO A 23 3.00 12.24 -0.03
N ARG A 24 3.41 11.58 1.06
CA ARG A 24 4.31 10.44 0.97
C ARG A 24 3.67 9.23 0.33
N LEU A 25 2.42 8.91 0.64
CA LEU A 25 1.65 7.86 -0.07
C LEU A 25 1.56 8.15 -1.57
N LEU A 26 1.32 9.41 -1.96
CA LEU A 26 1.28 9.82 -3.36
C LEU A 26 2.64 9.69 -4.06
N GLN A 27 3.73 10.01 -3.37
CA GLN A 27 5.09 9.82 -3.90
C GLN A 27 5.41 8.34 -4.09
N LEU A 28 5.10 7.50 -3.10
CA LEU A 28 5.30 6.05 -3.20
C LEU A 28 4.53 5.45 -4.38
N ASN A 29 3.29 5.90 -4.60
CA ASN A 29 2.49 5.52 -5.78
C ASN A 29 3.11 5.98 -7.11
N ALA A 30 3.97 7.00 -7.11
CA ALA A 30 4.58 7.53 -8.32
C ALA A 30 5.98 6.95 -8.61
N THR A 31 6.69 6.45 -7.59
CA THR A 31 8.10 6.02 -7.74
C THR A 31 8.31 4.53 -7.59
N ASP A 32 7.75 3.93 -6.54
CA ASP A 32 8.12 2.57 -6.12
C ASP A 32 7.01 1.54 -6.37
N LEU A 33 5.80 2.00 -6.68
CA LEU A 33 4.65 1.16 -6.96
C LEU A 33 4.30 1.19 -8.44
N VAL A 34 4.90 0.27 -9.19
CA VAL A 34 4.62 0.08 -10.63
C VAL A 34 3.23 -0.51 -10.85
N HIS A 35 2.82 -1.43 -9.97
CA HIS A 35 1.50 -2.04 -9.97
C HIS A 35 0.85 -1.88 -8.60
N GLY A 36 -0.42 -1.45 -8.60
CA GLY A 36 -1.18 -1.17 -7.39
C GLY A 36 -1.05 0.27 -6.90
N SER A 37 -1.62 0.52 -5.72
CA SER A 37 -1.57 1.84 -5.07
C SER A 37 -1.79 1.73 -3.58
N TYR A 38 -1.16 2.64 -2.84
CA TYR A 38 -1.61 3.02 -1.51
C TYR A 38 -2.87 3.86 -1.60
N GLY A 39 -3.85 3.51 -0.78
CA GLY A 39 -5.08 4.25 -0.57
C GLY A 39 -5.47 4.29 0.89
N ILE A 40 -6.48 5.10 1.20
CA ILE A 40 -7.05 5.23 2.54
C ILE A 40 -8.51 4.76 2.46
N ALA A 41 -8.87 3.82 3.32
CA ALA A 41 -10.26 3.42 3.52
C ALA A 41 -10.43 2.89 4.95
N GLU A 42 -11.60 3.12 5.55
CA GLU A 42 -11.96 2.60 6.88
C GLU A 42 -10.88 2.93 7.94
N ASP A 43 -10.45 4.19 7.97
CA ASP A 43 -9.41 4.70 8.87
C ASP A 43 -8.06 3.95 8.79
N ALA A 44 -7.78 3.30 7.66
CA ALA A 44 -6.56 2.54 7.43
C ALA A 44 -5.88 2.88 6.11
N VAL A 45 -4.56 2.76 6.09
CA VAL A 45 -3.77 2.74 4.86
C VAL A 45 -3.80 1.32 4.31
N LEU A 46 -4.21 1.20 3.05
CA LEU A 46 -4.31 -0.05 2.32
C LEU A 46 -3.36 -0.03 1.12
N LEU A 47 -2.63 -1.13 0.90
CA LEU A 47 -2.01 -1.41 -0.39
C LEU A 47 -2.97 -2.27 -1.19
N THR A 48 -3.38 -1.81 -2.38
CA THR A 48 -4.31 -2.53 -3.25
C THR A 48 -3.73 -2.67 -4.64
N GLU A 49 -3.83 -3.88 -5.20
CA GLU A 49 -3.52 -4.16 -6.60
C GLU A 49 -4.71 -4.81 -7.28
N ALA A 50 -4.97 -4.40 -8.52
CA ALA A 50 -6.14 -4.79 -9.29
C ALA A 50 -5.71 -5.57 -10.53
N LEU A 51 -6.20 -6.80 -10.65
CA LEU A 51 -5.84 -7.74 -11.72
C LEU A 51 -7.05 -8.08 -12.57
N GLU A 52 -6.90 -8.03 -13.89
CA GLU A 52 -7.97 -8.36 -14.84
C GLU A 52 -8.12 -9.88 -14.97
N LEU A 53 -9.24 -10.43 -14.51
CA LEU A 53 -9.49 -11.88 -14.53
C LEU A 53 -9.55 -12.50 -15.94
N ALA A 54 -9.83 -11.70 -16.98
CA ALA A 54 -9.98 -12.22 -18.34
C ALA A 54 -8.66 -12.73 -18.93
N HIS A 55 -7.53 -12.20 -18.46
CA HIS A 55 -6.19 -12.51 -18.97
C HIS A 55 -5.21 -12.97 -17.88
N LEU A 56 -5.66 -13.04 -16.63
CA LEU A 56 -4.82 -13.39 -15.49
C LEU A 56 -4.34 -14.84 -15.57
N ASP A 57 -3.04 -15.02 -15.72
CA ASP A 57 -2.37 -16.30 -15.53
C ASP A 57 -1.68 -16.38 -14.15
N TYR A 58 -1.11 -17.55 -13.86
CA TYR A 58 -0.45 -17.78 -12.57
C TYR A 58 0.81 -16.92 -12.41
N GLU A 59 1.56 -16.66 -13.49
CA GLU A 59 2.81 -15.91 -13.44
C GLU A 59 2.53 -14.43 -13.16
N GLU A 60 1.50 -13.85 -13.79
CA GLU A 60 1.05 -12.48 -13.54
C GLU A 60 0.53 -12.32 -12.10
N PHE A 61 -0.26 -13.29 -11.60
CA PHE A 61 -0.68 -13.31 -10.19
C PHE A 61 0.50 -13.38 -9.23
N LEU A 62 1.47 -14.27 -9.49
CA LEU A 62 2.65 -14.45 -8.65
C LEU A 62 3.53 -13.19 -8.66
N ALA A 63 3.74 -12.59 -9.83
CA ALA A 63 4.50 -11.36 -9.97
C ALA A 63 3.86 -10.19 -9.19
N ALA A 64 2.54 -10.05 -9.26
CA ALA A 64 1.80 -9.06 -8.46
C ALA A 64 1.99 -9.31 -6.96
N TYR A 65 1.81 -10.56 -6.51
CA TYR A 65 2.00 -10.93 -5.09
C TYR A 65 3.42 -10.66 -4.57
N GLU A 66 4.44 -11.03 -5.34
CA GLU A 66 5.86 -10.79 -5.00
C GLU A 66 6.18 -9.30 -5.02
N GLY A 67 5.68 -8.56 -6.00
CA GLY A 67 5.82 -7.11 -6.11
C GLY A 67 5.22 -6.38 -4.90
N MET A 68 3.98 -6.71 -4.52
CA MET A 68 3.35 -6.17 -3.32
C MET A 68 4.16 -6.50 -2.05
N THR A 69 4.67 -7.73 -1.95
CA THR A 69 5.47 -8.17 -0.79
C THR A 69 6.77 -7.39 -0.68
N LEU A 70 7.46 -7.17 -1.81
CA LEU A 70 8.70 -6.40 -1.86
C LEU A 70 8.47 -4.92 -1.53
N ALA A 71 7.40 -4.32 -2.07
CA ALA A 71 7.02 -2.94 -1.76
C ALA A 71 6.74 -2.77 -0.26
N LEU A 72 5.95 -3.67 0.33
CA LEU A 72 5.69 -3.65 1.78
C LEU A 72 6.98 -3.83 2.59
N ALA A 73 7.82 -4.81 2.27
CA ALA A 73 9.08 -5.01 2.97
C ALA A 73 9.98 -3.76 2.96
N SER A 74 9.98 -3.03 1.84
CA SER A 74 10.77 -1.81 1.67
C SER A 74 10.19 -0.61 2.44
N HIS A 75 8.86 -0.45 2.45
CA HIS A 75 8.21 0.74 3.00
C HIS A 75 7.78 0.58 4.47
N LEU A 76 7.67 -0.65 4.99
CA LEU A 76 7.17 -0.92 6.35
C LEU A 76 7.93 -0.16 7.45
N ARG A 77 9.26 -0.04 7.32
CA ARG A 77 10.07 0.70 8.31
C ARG A 77 9.72 2.18 8.34
N GLU A 78 9.43 2.77 7.19
CA GLU A 78 9.01 4.15 7.07
C GLU A 78 7.63 4.35 7.71
N PHE A 79 6.68 3.44 7.45
CA PHE A 79 5.33 3.51 8.03
C PHE A 79 5.29 3.47 9.56
N VAL A 80 6.25 2.78 10.19
CA VAL A 80 6.40 2.79 11.66
C VAL A 80 6.57 4.20 12.22
N THR A 81 7.22 5.11 11.49
CA THR A 81 7.45 6.49 11.93
C THR A 81 6.17 7.32 12.04
N TYR A 82 5.10 6.89 11.35
CA TYR A 82 3.77 7.49 11.41
C TYR A 82 2.86 6.82 12.43
N ARG A 83 3.23 5.68 13.04
CA ARG A 83 2.41 5.04 14.09
C ARG A 83 2.54 5.79 15.41
N GLU A 84 1.44 5.95 16.14
CA GLU A 84 1.48 6.58 17.46
C GLU A 84 2.31 5.71 18.41
N ALA A 85 3.15 6.34 19.25
CA ALA A 85 3.78 5.65 20.36
C ALA A 85 2.66 5.21 21.30
N ARG A 86 2.39 3.91 21.32
CA ARG A 86 1.33 3.32 22.13
C ARG A 86 1.70 3.33 23.62
#